data_AF-A0A346Y236-F1
#
_entry.id   AF-A0A346Y236-F1
#
_cell.length_a   1.000
_cell.length_b   1.000
_cell.length_c   1.000
_cell.angle_alpha   90.00
_cell.angle_beta   90.00
_cell.angle_gamma   90.00
#
_symmetry.space_group_name_H-M   'P 1'
#
loop_
_entity.id
_entity.type
_entity.pdbx_description
1 polymer ?
#
loop_
_entity_poly.entity_id
_entity_poly.type
_entity_poly.pdbx_seq_one_letter_code
_entity_poly.pdbx_strand_id
1 'polypeptide(L)'
;MNEEYRPTPRREVALWVLVALAAVAAMVGLGEALRHDHPAAGVQTPELTEEIDPLREDVPCELPAGREGADRPVVVAAPELPQLVNSNELYDCPATWDGRRVRYVGEVVGAVLERRDGAWVQLNDDVYADGVGPLPTHRDFRGGNAGIGVRMTRDQAARIDNVGGATQRGDLVEVVAEFRRVDPETAEVAILHVETMRILRRGEPFDVPDAPARPAVALVAALGALTIVVIERRRRER
;
A
#
# COMPACT_ATOMS: atom_id res chain seq x y z
N MET A 1 -16.30 52.06 36.95
CA MET A 1 -16.78 52.69 35.69
C MET A 1 -17.29 51.53 34.86
N ASN A 2 -18.61 51.33 34.81
CA ASN A 2 -19.20 50.15 34.18
C ASN A 2 -19.26 50.39 32.68
N GLU A 3 -18.48 49.63 31.94
CA GLU A 3 -18.45 49.63 30.49
C GLU A 3 -19.82 49.10 30.01
N GLU A 4 -20.60 49.98 29.41
CA GLU A 4 -21.97 49.71 28.99
C GLU A 4 -21.96 48.72 27.83
N TYR A 5 -22.26 47.44 28.12
CA TYR A 5 -22.29 46.37 27.14
C TYR A 5 -23.32 46.67 26.04
N ARG A 6 -22.84 47.06 24.86
CA ARG A 6 -23.69 47.20 23.68
C ARG A 6 -23.76 45.86 22.94
N PRO A 7 -24.95 45.24 22.83
CA PRO A 7 -25.09 43.99 22.11
C PRO A 7 -24.71 44.19 20.63
N THR A 8 -23.93 43.27 20.09
CA THR A 8 -23.51 43.29 18.69
C THR A 8 -24.74 43.24 17.79
N PRO A 9 -24.88 44.14 16.80
CA PRO A 9 -26.05 44.17 15.95
C PRO A 9 -26.16 42.86 15.16
N ARG A 10 -27.36 42.26 15.13
CA ARG A 10 -27.64 40.97 14.46
C ARG A 10 -27.15 40.89 13.01
N ARG A 11 -27.13 42.04 12.31
CA ARG A 11 -26.62 42.15 10.93
C ARG A 11 -25.12 41.89 10.82
N GLU A 12 -24.32 42.36 11.78
CA GLU A 12 -22.88 42.08 11.81
C GLU A 12 -22.61 40.61 12.07
N VAL A 13 -23.34 40.00 13.01
CA VAL A 13 -23.21 38.56 13.29
C VAL A 13 -23.57 37.73 12.04
N ALA A 14 -24.68 38.05 11.37
CA ALA A 14 -25.09 37.38 10.14
C ALA A 14 -24.05 37.51 9.02
N LEU A 15 -23.45 38.69 8.86
CA LEU A 15 -22.39 38.92 7.87
C LEU A 15 -21.16 38.03 8.15
N TRP A 16 -20.71 37.95 9.40
CA TRP A 16 -19.57 37.11 9.77
C TRP A 16 -19.84 35.62 9.59
N VAL A 17 -21.06 35.15 9.86
CA VAL A 17 -21.46 33.76 9.60
C VAL A 17 -21.41 33.47 8.10
N LEU A 18 -21.88 34.38 7.23
CA LEU A 18 -21.81 34.20 5.79
C LEU A 18 -20.36 34.15 5.28
N VAL A 19 -19.48 35.01 5.80
CA VAL A 19 -18.05 34.98 5.45
C VAL A 19 -17.40 33.66 5.86
N ALA A 20 -17.69 33.16 7.05
CA ALA A 20 -17.18 31.88 7.52
C ALA A 20 -17.68 30.71 6.65
N LEU A 21 -18.96 30.68 6.30
CA LEU A 21 -19.53 29.66 5.41
C LEU A 21 -18.91 29.71 4.02
N ALA A 22 -18.71 30.89 3.45
CA ALA A 22 -18.04 31.06 2.17
C ALA A 22 -16.59 30.55 2.21
N ALA A 23 -15.86 30.81 3.30
CA ALA A 23 -14.50 30.31 3.48
C ALA A 23 -14.45 28.77 3.58
N VAL A 24 -15.39 28.15 4.30
CA VAL A 24 -15.52 26.69 4.37
C VAL A 24 -15.86 26.11 2.99
N ALA A 25 -16.84 26.69 2.28
CA ALA A 25 -17.22 26.25 0.94
C ALA A 25 -16.05 26.38 -0.06
N ALA A 26 -15.26 27.46 0.04
CA ALA A 26 -14.06 27.64 -0.77
C ALA A 26 -12.98 26.59 -0.44
N MET A 27 -12.76 26.27 0.83
CA MET A 27 -11.85 25.18 1.22
C MET A 27 -12.31 23.82 0.72
N VAL A 28 -13.61 23.51 0.80
CA VAL A 28 -14.17 22.25 0.29
C VAL A 28 -14.07 22.19 -1.24
N GLY A 29 -14.45 23.27 -1.93
CA GLY A 29 -14.35 23.36 -3.39
C GLY A 29 -12.90 23.27 -3.88
N LEU A 30 -11.96 23.91 -3.17
CA LEU A 30 -10.54 23.76 -3.43
C LEU A 30 -10.09 22.32 -3.17
N GLY A 31 -10.47 21.73 -2.04
CA GLY A 31 -10.15 20.33 -1.72
C GLY A 31 -10.63 19.35 -2.80
N GLU A 32 -11.84 19.53 -3.33
CA GLU A 32 -12.37 18.72 -4.42
C GLU A 32 -11.68 19.00 -5.77
N ALA A 33 -11.42 20.26 -6.12
CA ALA A 33 -10.66 20.59 -7.32
C ALA A 33 -9.27 19.92 -7.31
N LEU A 34 -8.61 19.93 -6.15
CA LEU A 34 -7.31 19.29 -5.96
C LEU A 34 -7.36 17.76 -5.95
N ARG A 35 -8.52 17.17 -5.64
CA ARG A 35 -8.74 15.72 -5.82
C ARG A 35 -8.94 15.35 -7.29
N HIS A 36 -9.33 16.29 -8.14
CA HIS A 36 -9.71 16.04 -9.53
C HIS A 36 -8.67 16.51 -10.57
N ASP A 37 -7.71 17.36 -10.19
CA ASP A 37 -6.69 17.92 -11.11
C ASP A 37 -5.52 16.98 -11.49
N HIS A 38 -5.60 15.71 -11.11
CA HIS A 38 -4.79 14.68 -11.75
C HIS A 38 -5.70 13.90 -12.70
N PRO A 39 -5.78 14.29 -14.00
CA PRO A 39 -6.03 13.27 -15.00
C PRO A 39 -4.94 12.23 -14.73
N ALA A 40 -5.33 10.98 -14.45
CA ALA A 40 -4.37 9.89 -14.43
C ALA A 40 -3.54 10.07 -15.70
N ALA A 41 -2.26 10.43 -15.56
CA ALA A 41 -1.38 10.60 -16.69
C ALA A 41 -1.60 9.34 -17.53
N GLY A 42 -1.94 9.52 -18.81
CA GLY A 42 -2.62 8.55 -19.67
C GLY A 42 -1.86 7.25 -19.90
N VAL A 43 -1.59 6.50 -18.83
CA VAL A 43 -1.50 5.06 -18.82
C VAL A 43 -2.91 4.68 -19.22
N GLN A 44 -3.10 4.46 -20.52
CA GLN A 44 -4.18 3.61 -20.99
C GLN A 44 -4.10 2.40 -20.08
N THR A 45 -5.06 2.27 -19.16
CA THR A 45 -5.25 1.02 -18.45
C THR A 45 -5.41 0.04 -19.60
N PRO A 46 -4.45 -0.87 -19.85
CA PRO A 46 -4.58 -1.79 -20.96
C PRO A 46 -5.97 -2.39 -20.82
N GLU A 47 -6.75 -2.32 -21.91
CA GLU A 47 -8.09 -2.87 -21.95
C GLU A 47 -7.94 -4.32 -21.49
N LEU A 48 -8.32 -4.57 -20.25
CA LEU A 48 -8.15 -5.85 -19.59
C LEU A 48 -9.12 -6.77 -20.30
N THR A 49 -8.63 -7.44 -21.34
CA THR A 49 -9.15 -8.74 -21.72
C THR A 49 -9.22 -9.54 -20.42
N GLU A 50 -10.37 -10.15 -20.13
CA GLU A 50 -10.60 -11.09 -19.01
C GLU A 50 -9.58 -12.24 -18.95
N GLU A 51 -8.63 -12.28 -19.88
CA GLU A 51 -7.60 -13.27 -20.13
C GLU A 51 -6.30 -13.06 -19.32
N ILE A 52 -6.26 -12.17 -18.32
CA ILE A 52 -5.08 -12.06 -17.43
C ILE A 52 -5.07 -13.13 -16.33
N ASP A 53 -6.14 -13.91 -16.15
CA ASP A 53 -6.11 -14.97 -15.13
C ASP A 53 -6.59 -16.36 -15.57
N PRO A 54 -6.02 -16.95 -16.64
CA PRO A 54 -6.25 -18.36 -16.95
C PRO A 54 -5.57 -19.32 -15.95
N LEU A 55 -4.91 -18.81 -14.89
CA LEU A 55 -4.15 -19.60 -13.91
C LEU A 55 -4.72 -19.56 -12.49
N ARG A 56 -5.64 -18.65 -12.17
CA ARG A 56 -6.45 -18.68 -10.94
C ARG A 56 -7.55 -19.71 -11.07
N GLU A 57 -7.15 -20.98 -11.09
CA GLU A 57 -8.02 -21.99 -10.51
C GLU A 57 -8.04 -21.71 -9.01
N ASP A 58 -9.20 -21.32 -8.46
CA ASP A 58 -9.40 -21.27 -7.02
C ASP A 58 -9.15 -22.68 -6.49
N VAL A 59 -7.92 -22.97 -6.06
CA VAL A 59 -7.57 -24.27 -5.50
C VAL A 59 -8.40 -24.40 -4.23
N PRO A 60 -9.42 -25.29 -4.21
CA PRO A 60 -10.26 -25.42 -3.04
C PRO A 60 -9.35 -25.80 -1.89
N CYS A 61 -9.44 -25.06 -0.80
CA CYS A 61 -8.74 -25.44 0.41
C CYS A 61 -9.44 -26.65 0.98
N GLU A 62 -9.10 -27.81 0.43
CA GLU A 62 -9.42 -29.10 1.00
C GLU A 62 -8.60 -29.23 2.28
N LEU A 63 -9.00 -28.50 3.31
CA LEU A 63 -8.58 -28.80 4.66
C LEU A 63 -9.24 -30.15 4.97
N PRO A 64 -8.49 -31.26 5.08
CA PRO A 64 -9.08 -32.50 5.52
C PRO A 64 -9.79 -32.22 6.85
N ALA A 65 -11.02 -32.71 6.99
CA ALA A 65 -11.89 -32.46 8.13
C ALA A 65 -11.21 -32.92 9.43
N GLY A 66 -10.44 -32.02 10.04
CA GLY A 66 -9.69 -32.27 11.26
C GLY A 66 -9.93 -31.12 12.20
N ARG A 67 -10.35 -31.43 13.42
CA ARG A 67 -10.54 -30.44 14.50
C ARG A 67 -9.23 -29.68 14.73
N GLU A 68 -9.37 -28.39 15.04
CA GLU A 68 -8.27 -27.56 15.49
C GLU A 68 -7.55 -28.25 16.68
N GLY A 69 -6.25 -28.50 16.56
CA GLY A 69 -5.44 -29.23 17.55
C GLY A 69 -5.32 -30.74 17.36
N ALA A 70 -5.89 -31.34 16.32
CA ALA A 70 -5.64 -32.75 15.99
C ALA A 70 -4.33 -32.91 15.20
N ASP A 71 -3.51 -33.90 15.55
CA ASP A 71 -2.37 -34.34 14.75
C ASP A 71 -2.86 -34.75 13.36
N ARG A 72 -2.50 -33.97 12.34
CA ARG A 72 -2.83 -34.29 10.95
C ARG A 72 -1.71 -35.13 10.37
N PRO A 73 -2.03 -36.24 9.66
CA PRO A 73 -1.01 -36.96 8.92
C PRO A 73 -0.41 -36.02 7.87
N VAL A 74 0.91 -35.90 7.88
CA VAL A 74 1.65 -35.18 6.84
C VAL A 74 1.29 -35.82 5.51
N VAL A 75 0.62 -35.08 4.62
CA VAL A 75 0.27 -35.58 3.29
C VAL A 75 1.56 -35.61 2.47
N VAL A 76 2.18 -36.79 2.42
CA VAL A 76 3.43 -37.04 1.70
C VAL A 76 3.12 -37.31 0.23
N ALA A 77 3.22 -36.26 -0.58
CA ALA A 77 3.82 -36.28 -1.92
C ALA A 77 3.83 -34.84 -2.43
N ALA A 78 4.94 -34.13 -2.26
CA ALA A 78 5.12 -32.83 -2.88
C ALA A 78 5.16 -33.01 -4.41
N PRO A 79 4.46 -32.17 -5.19
CA PRO A 79 4.62 -32.16 -6.65
C PRO A 79 6.09 -31.89 -6.99
N GLU A 80 6.65 -32.63 -7.96
CA GLU A 80 8.06 -32.46 -8.37
C GLU A 80 8.34 -31.05 -8.94
N LEU A 81 7.31 -30.38 -9.46
CA LEU A 81 7.40 -29.04 -10.02
C LEU A 81 6.83 -27.98 -9.05
N PRO A 82 7.56 -26.88 -8.80
CA PRO A 82 7.05 -25.78 -8.00
C PRO A 82 5.76 -25.20 -8.59
N GLN A 83 4.67 -25.23 -7.81
CA GLN A 83 3.38 -24.65 -8.22
C GLN A 83 3.41 -23.14 -8.06
N LEU A 84 2.87 -22.41 -9.03
CA LEU A 84 2.70 -20.95 -8.91
C LEU A 84 1.63 -20.69 -7.85
N VAL A 85 1.94 -19.85 -6.86
CA VAL A 85 1.02 -19.47 -5.79
C VAL A 85 1.05 -17.96 -5.56
N ASN A 86 -0.02 -17.44 -4.98
CA ASN A 86 -0.14 -16.06 -4.52
C ASN A 86 -0.21 -15.95 -2.99
N SER A 87 -0.08 -14.73 -2.46
CA SER A 87 -0.05 -14.45 -1.02
C SER A 87 -1.35 -14.86 -0.34
N ASN A 88 -2.51 -14.67 -0.97
CA ASN A 88 -3.79 -15.08 -0.40
C ASN A 88 -3.87 -16.61 -0.25
N GLU A 89 -3.43 -17.38 -1.23
CA GLU A 89 -3.41 -18.85 -1.13
C GLU A 89 -2.53 -19.33 0.04
N LEU A 90 -1.39 -18.67 0.25
CA LEU A 90 -0.47 -18.97 1.33
C LEU A 90 -1.01 -18.56 2.71
N TYR A 91 -1.74 -17.44 2.80
CA TYR A 91 -2.33 -16.97 4.05
C TYR A 91 -3.66 -17.64 4.41
N ASP A 92 -4.52 -17.89 3.43
CA ASP A 92 -5.83 -18.51 3.62
C ASP A 92 -5.67 -20.00 3.91
N CYS A 93 -4.70 -20.66 3.26
CA CYS A 93 -4.58 -22.12 3.28
C CYS A 93 -3.15 -22.59 3.60
N PRO A 94 -2.53 -22.08 4.68
CA PRO A 94 -1.12 -22.29 4.96
C PRO A 94 -0.78 -23.75 5.26
N ALA A 95 -1.72 -24.51 5.84
CA ALA A 95 -1.52 -25.94 6.12
C ALA A 95 -1.41 -26.78 4.84
N THR A 96 -2.05 -26.34 3.74
CA THR A 96 -1.96 -27.02 2.44
C THR A 96 -0.57 -26.85 1.84
N TRP A 97 0.05 -25.69 2.05
CA TRP A 97 1.33 -25.31 1.45
C TRP A 97 2.54 -25.57 2.34
N ASP A 98 2.35 -25.88 3.62
CA ASP A 98 3.43 -26.06 4.61
C ASP A 98 4.44 -27.13 4.17
N GLY A 99 5.71 -26.76 4.10
CA GLY A 99 6.82 -27.58 3.63
C GLY A 99 6.82 -27.85 2.12
N ARG A 100 5.92 -27.25 1.34
CA ARG A 100 5.88 -27.43 -0.12
C ARG A 100 6.78 -26.46 -0.84
N ARG A 101 7.31 -26.92 -1.97
CA ARG A 101 8.05 -26.10 -2.91
C ARG A 101 7.08 -25.36 -3.80
N VAL A 102 7.17 -24.04 -3.80
CA VAL A 102 6.29 -23.13 -4.54
C VAL A 102 7.11 -22.20 -5.41
N ARG A 103 6.46 -21.66 -6.44
CA ARG A 103 6.94 -20.55 -7.24
C ARG A 103 6.09 -19.34 -6.91
N TYR A 104 6.74 -18.22 -6.63
CA TYR A 104 6.08 -16.99 -6.22
C TYR A 104 6.68 -15.82 -7.01
N VAL A 105 5.82 -14.93 -7.49
CA VAL A 105 6.23 -13.72 -8.22
C VAL A 105 5.75 -12.50 -7.46
N GLY A 106 6.64 -11.57 -7.17
CA GLY A 106 6.26 -10.34 -6.48
C GLY A 106 7.29 -9.22 -6.59
N GLU A 107 6.83 -8.00 -6.35
CA GLU A 107 7.67 -6.82 -6.21
C GLU A 107 8.36 -6.84 -4.85
N VAL A 108 9.68 -6.61 -4.85
CA VAL A 108 10.44 -6.36 -3.63
C VAL A 108 9.99 -5.04 -3.03
N VAL A 109 9.39 -5.05 -1.84
CA VAL A 109 8.88 -3.84 -1.17
C VAL A 109 9.47 -3.63 0.22
N GLY A 110 9.43 -2.39 0.71
CA GLY A 110 9.84 -2.05 2.07
C GLY A 110 11.35 -1.93 2.22
N ALA A 111 12.02 -3.01 2.65
CA ALA A 111 13.47 -3.02 2.87
C ALA A 111 14.08 -4.42 2.70
N VAL A 112 15.36 -4.46 2.32
CA VAL A 112 16.20 -5.67 2.41
C VAL A 112 16.92 -5.63 3.76
N LEU A 113 16.52 -6.49 4.70
CA LEU A 113 17.13 -6.54 6.03
C LEU A 113 18.20 -7.62 6.08
N GLU A 114 19.46 -7.22 5.96
CA GLU A 114 20.58 -8.15 6.11
C GLU A 114 20.70 -8.68 7.54
N ARG A 115 20.98 -9.98 7.64
CA ARG A 115 21.24 -10.71 8.88
C ARG A 115 22.48 -11.57 8.74
N ARG A 116 22.89 -12.23 9.82
CA ARG A 116 24.12 -13.06 9.84
C ARG A 116 24.03 -14.24 8.86
N ASP A 117 22.82 -14.75 8.69
CA ASP A 117 22.45 -16.00 8.03
C ASP A 117 21.79 -15.79 6.66
N GLY A 118 21.63 -14.55 6.21
CA GLY A 118 21.00 -14.24 4.93
C GLY A 118 20.45 -12.82 4.90
N ALA A 119 19.36 -12.64 4.17
CA ALA A 119 18.59 -11.41 4.15
C ALA A 119 17.09 -11.71 4.17
N TRP A 120 16.36 -10.75 4.73
CA TRP A 120 14.92 -10.73 4.82
C TRP A 120 14.39 -9.71 3.83
N VAL A 121 13.42 -10.12 3.02
CA VAL A 121 12.78 -9.28 2.02
C VAL A 121 11.29 -9.51 2.09
N GLN A 122 10.49 -8.51 1.75
CA GLN A 122 9.05 -8.66 1.56
C GLN A 122 8.73 -8.62 0.07
N LEU A 123 7.97 -9.61 -0.42
CA LEU A 123 7.50 -9.65 -1.80
C LEU A 123 5.98 -9.44 -1.85
N ASN A 124 5.53 -8.39 -2.51
CA ASN A 124 4.11 -8.11 -2.75
C ASN A 124 3.72 -8.58 -4.16
N ASP A 125 2.68 -9.39 -4.27
CA ASP A 125 2.24 -10.03 -5.52
C ASP A 125 0.92 -9.48 -6.07
N ASP A 126 0.44 -8.38 -5.49
CA ASP A 126 -0.83 -7.80 -5.91
C ASP A 126 -0.74 -6.96 -7.20
N VAL A 127 -1.90 -6.43 -7.60
CA VAL A 127 -2.03 -5.65 -8.84
C VAL A 127 -1.15 -4.39 -8.87
N TYR A 128 -0.74 -3.85 -7.72
CA TYR A 128 0.16 -2.71 -7.65
C TYR A 128 1.58 -3.10 -8.10
N ALA A 129 1.98 -4.35 -7.84
CA ALA A 129 3.31 -4.89 -8.15
C ALA A 129 3.60 -4.98 -9.66
N ASP A 130 2.62 -5.44 -10.44
CA ASP A 130 2.85 -5.68 -11.87
C ASP A 130 2.16 -4.69 -12.81
N GLY A 131 0.92 -4.28 -12.50
CA GLY A 131 0.08 -3.54 -13.45
C GLY A 131 0.03 -2.04 -13.23
N VAL A 132 -0.41 -1.60 -12.06
CA VAL A 132 -0.89 -0.22 -11.86
C VAL A 132 0.09 0.69 -11.11
N GLY A 133 1.06 0.11 -10.38
CA GLY A 133 2.03 0.88 -9.58
C GLY A 133 1.45 1.35 -8.24
N PRO A 134 2.20 2.14 -7.46
CA PRO A 134 1.79 2.58 -6.14
C PRO A 134 0.80 3.73 -6.21
N LEU A 135 -0.06 3.84 -5.21
CA LEU A 135 -0.88 5.04 -5.05
C LEU A 135 0.02 6.28 -4.84
N PRO A 136 -0.34 7.45 -5.42
CA PRO A 136 -1.62 7.76 -6.07
C PRO A 136 -1.58 7.68 -7.61
N THR A 137 -0.67 6.93 -8.23
CA THR A 137 -0.52 6.95 -9.72
C THR A 137 -1.75 6.45 -10.46
N HIS A 138 -2.67 5.78 -9.76
CA HIS A 138 -3.94 5.28 -10.28
C HIS A 138 -5.04 5.32 -9.19
N ARG A 139 -6.27 4.96 -9.56
CA ARG A 139 -7.46 4.92 -8.67
C ARG A 139 -8.06 3.52 -8.52
N ASP A 140 -7.25 2.49 -8.81
CA ASP A 140 -7.65 1.10 -8.60
C ASP A 140 -7.34 0.74 -7.15
N PHE A 141 -8.35 0.33 -6.39
CA PHE A 141 -8.21 -0.07 -4.99
C PHE A 141 -8.42 -1.58 -4.82
N ARG A 142 -8.44 -2.34 -5.91
CA ARG A 142 -8.46 -3.80 -5.86
C ARG A 142 -7.08 -4.31 -5.39
N GLY A 143 -7.08 -5.40 -4.62
CA GLY A 143 -5.85 -5.93 -4.03
C GLY A 143 -5.60 -5.43 -2.60
N GLY A 144 -4.83 -6.20 -1.83
CA GLY A 144 -4.68 -6.01 -0.38
C GLY A 144 -3.37 -5.38 0.07
N ASN A 145 -2.39 -5.16 -0.82
CA ASN A 145 -0.99 -4.90 -0.44
C ASN A 145 -0.46 -5.98 0.52
N ALA A 146 -0.77 -7.23 0.18
CA ALA A 146 -0.40 -8.40 0.96
C ALA A 146 0.98 -8.88 0.49
N GLY A 147 2.02 -8.44 1.20
CA GLY A 147 3.36 -8.99 1.00
C GLY A 147 3.58 -10.28 1.79
N ILE A 148 4.38 -11.21 1.26
CA ILE A 148 4.91 -12.35 2.01
C ILE A 148 6.36 -12.12 2.40
N GLY A 149 6.72 -12.57 3.61
CA GLY A 149 8.11 -12.57 4.07
C GLY A 149 8.94 -13.61 3.33
N VAL A 150 10.15 -13.23 2.94
CA VAL A 150 11.04 -14.06 2.15
C VAL A 150 12.45 -14.02 2.75
N ARG A 151 12.97 -15.20 3.07
CA ARG A 151 14.34 -15.42 3.53
C ARG A 151 15.17 -15.94 2.37
N MET A 152 16.26 -15.24 2.07
CA MET A 152 17.15 -15.56 0.96
C MET A 152 18.62 -15.44 1.36
N THR A 153 19.51 -16.01 0.56
CA THR A 153 20.95 -15.86 0.77
C THR A 153 21.39 -14.43 0.49
N ARG A 154 22.54 -14.02 1.02
CA ARG A 154 23.12 -12.70 0.73
C ARG A 154 23.39 -12.50 -0.76
N ASP A 155 23.85 -13.53 -1.45
CA ASP A 155 24.13 -13.47 -2.89
C ASP A 155 22.86 -13.33 -3.73
N GLN A 156 21.72 -13.82 -3.25
CA GLN A 156 20.42 -13.58 -3.88
C GLN A 156 19.99 -12.14 -3.62
N ALA A 157 20.03 -11.69 -2.35
CA ALA A 157 19.62 -10.34 -1.96
C ALA A 157 20.46 -9.24 -2.62
N ALA A 158 21.77 -9.45 -2.79
CA ALA A 158 22.67 -8.51 -3.44
C ALA A 158 22.37 -8.29 -4.93
N ARG A 159 21.49 -9.10 -5.54
CA ARG A 159 21.03 -8.90 -6.93
C ARG A 159 19.84 -7.95 -7.01
N ILE A 160 19.21 -7.60 -5.88
CA ILE A 160 18.10 -6.67 -5.80
C ILE A 160 18.67 -5.26 -5.85
N ASP A 161 18.32 -4.52 -6.91
CA ASP A 161 18.82 -3.17 -7.13
C ASP A 161 17.84 -2.11 -6.60
N ASN A 162 16.54 -2.43 -6.65
CA ASN A 162 15.46 -1.51 -6.31
C ASN A 162 14.49 -2.14 -5.32
N VAL A 163 14.10 -1.36 -4.31
CA VAL A 163 13.07 -1.71 -3.33
C VAL A 163 11.90 -0.75 -3.48
N GLY A 164 10.70 -1.32 -3.59
CA GLY A 164 9.45 -0.62 -3.78
C GLY A 164 9.07 0.22 -2.58
N GLY A 165 8.60 1.43 -2.88
CA GLY A 165 8.18 2.42 -1.89
C GLY A 165 7.30 3.50 -2.53
N ALA A 166 7.10 4.61 -1.83
CA ALA A 166 6.16 5.65 -2.25
C ALA A 166 6.52 6.36 -3.56
N THR A 167 7.79 6.34 -3.97
CA THR A 167 8.31 7.08 -5.14
C THR A 167 9.06 6.20 -6.12
N GLN A 168 9.08 4.90 -5.89
CA GLN A 168 9.90 3.97 -6.67
C GLN A 168 9.25 2.59 -6.70
N ARG A 169 9.30 1.95 -7.86
CA ARG A 169 8.98 0.54 -8.03
C ARG A 169 10.17 -0.31 -7.61
N GLY A 170 9.91 -1.36 -6.88
CA GLY A 170 10.89 -2.40 -6.58
C GLY A 170 11.16 -3.29 -7.78
N ASP A 171 12.21 -4.10 -7.67
CA ASP A 171 12.45 -5.17 -8.63
C ASP A 171 11.31 -6.20 -8.55
N LEU A 172 10.79 -6.61 -9.70
CA LEU A 172 9.86 -7.73 -9.79
C LEU A 172 10.67 -9.02 -9.89
N VAL A 173 10.47 -9.93 -8.95
CA VAL A 173 11.26 -11.16 -8.84
C VAL A 173 10.36 -12.39 -8.87
N GLU A 174 10.86 -13.44 -9.49
CA GLU A 174 10.33 -14.80 -9.38
C GLU A 174 11.26 -15.58 -8.46
N VAL A 175 10.68 -16.22 -7.45
CA VAL A 175 11.40 -17.12 -6.55
C VAL A 175 10.83 -18.52 -6.62
N VAL A 176 11.71 -19.51 -6.53
CA VAL A 176 11.33 -20.87 -6.13
C VAL A 176 11.76 -21.04 -4.69
N ALA A 177 10.81 -21.41 -3.83
CA ALA A 177 11.01 -21.42 -2.39
C ALA A 177 10.23 -22.55 -1.71
N GLU A 178 10.68 -22.96 -0.53
CA GLU A 178 9.87 -23.75 0.40
C GLU A 178 9.00 -22.80 1.22
N PHE A 179 7.68 -23.00 1.20
CA PHE A 179 6.79 -22.26 2.09
C PHE A 179 6.73 -22.95 3.45
N ARG A 180 6.89 -22.16 4.52
CA ARG A 180 6.72 -22.60 5.90
C ARG A 180 5.62 -21.80 6.55
N ARG A 181 4.60 -22.50 7.04
CA ARG A 181 3.56 -21.88 7.86
C ARG A 181 4.15 -21.37 9.17
N VAL A 182 5.03 -22.16 9.79
CA VAL A 182 5.83 -21.75 10.96
C VAL A 182 7.25 -22.24 10.74
N ASP A 183 8.23 -21.35 10.66
CA ASP A 183 9.63 -21.74 10.58
C ASP A 183 10.13 -22.20 11.97
N PRO A 184 10.52 -23.46 12.17
CA PRO A 184 10.99 -23.95 13.46
C PRO A 184 12.28 -23.29 13.95
N GLU A 185 13.08 -22.70 13.04
CA GLU A 185 14.37 -22.08 13.40
C GLU A 185 14.20 -20.68 14.00
N THR A 186 13.23 -19.93 13.48
CA THR A 186 13.09 -18.49 13.75
C THR A 186 11.73 -18.12 14.35
N ALA A 187 10.79 -19.07 14.39
CA ALA A 187 9.41 -18.90 14.80
C ALA A 187 8.60 -17.90 13.95
N GLU A 188 9.06 -17.54 12.75
CA GLU A 188 8.29 -16.73 11.82
C GLU A 188 7.15 -17.52 11.19
N VAL A 189 6.11 -16.78 10.81
CA VAL A 189 4.86 -17.33 10.29
C VAL A 189 4.70 -16.93 8.84
N ALA A 190 4.26 -17.87 8.01
CA ALA A 190 4.00 -17.68 6.59
C ALA A 190 5.20 -17.06 5.85
N ILE A 191 6.28 -17.84 5.76
CA ILE A 191 7.55 -17.42 5.18
C ILE A 191 7.99 -18.31 4.01
N LEU A 192 8.65 -17.70 3.02
CA LEU A 192 9.31 -18.41 1.93
C LEU A 192 10.83 -18.52 2.16
N HIS A 193 11.37 -19.73 2.10
CA HIS A 193 12.81 -19.99 2.09
C HIS A 193 13.29 -20.17 0.64
N VAL A 194 14.01 -19.17 0.13
CA VAL A 194 14.36 -19.10 -1.30
C VAL A 194 15.48 -20.08 -1.65
N GLU A 195 15.19 -20.95 -2.60
CA GLU A 195 16.19 -21.80 -3.24
C GLU A 195 16.80 -21.10 -4.45
N THR A 196 15.97 -20.54 -5.32
CA THR A 196 16.41 -19.83 -6.53
C THR A 196 15.60 -18.56 -6.73
N MET A 197 16.26 -17.54 -7.31
CA MET A 197 15.66 -16.25 -7.59
C MET A 197 16.06 -15.77 -8.98
N ARG A 198 15.10 -15.21 -9.71
CA ARG A 198 15.28 -14.55 -11.00
C ARG A 198 14.62 -13.19 -10.99
N ILE A 199 15.37 -12.16 -11.39
CA ILE A 199 14.80 -10.83 -11.64
C ILE A 199 14.01 -10.88 -12.95
N LEU A 200 12.71 -10.61 -12.89
CA LEU A 200 11.85 -10.54 -14.07
C LEU A 200 11.91 -9.15 -14.70
N ARG A 201 11.88 -8.12 -13.86
CA ARG A 201 11.89 -6.71 -14.26
C ARG A 201 12.59 -5.88 -13.19
N ARG A 202 13.43 -4.94 -13.63
CA ARG A 202 14.06 -3.97 -12.74
C ARG A 202 13.08 -2.89 -12.33
N GLY A 203 13.18 -2.48 -11.07
CA GLY A 203 12.45 -1.34 -10.55
C GLY A 203 12.87 -0.03 -11.20
N GLU A 204 11.98 0.95 -11.13
CA GLU A 204 12.15 2.26 -11.74
C GLU A 204 11.51 3.35 -10.85
N PRO A 205 12.03 4.58 -10.84
CA PRO A 205 11.40 5.67 -10.12
C PRO A 205 10.04 6.02 -10.74
N PHE A 206 9.09 6.43 -9.91
CA PHE A 206 7.84 7.01 -10.38
C PHE A 206 7.95 8.53 -10.41
N ASP A 207 7.46 9.13 -11.50
CA ASP A 207 7.14 10.54 -11.49
C ASP A 207 5.89 10.73 -10.62
N VAL A 208 6.10 11.14 -9.38
CA VAL A 208 5.01 11.63 -8.54
C VAL A 208 4.76 13.07 -8.98
N PRO A 209 3.60 13.40 -9.56
CA PRO A 209 3.32 14.78 -9.92
C PRO A 209 3.48 15.64 -8.66
N ASP A 210 4.33 16.67 -8.73
CA ASP A 210 4.40 17.68 -7.69
C ASP A 210 2.99 18.21 -7.49
N ALA A 211 2.36 17.92 -6.34
CA ALA A 211 1.03 18.41 -6.04
C ALA A 211 1.11 19.95 -5.93
N PRO A 212 0.82 20.70 -7.01
CA PRO A 212 1.21 22.10 -7.12
C PRO A 212 0.39 22.99 -6.18
N ALA A 213 -0.64 22.41 -5.56
CA ALA A 213 -1.56 23.08 -4.70
C ALA A 213 -1.22 23.03 -3.21
N ARG A 214 -0.24 22.25 -2.76
CA ARG A 214 0.23 22.31 -1.36
C ARG A 214 0.60 23.73 -0.91
N PRO A 215 1.39 24.53 -1.67
CA PRO A 215 1.66 25.91 -1.29
C PRO A 215 0.41 26.80 -1.34
N ALA A 216 -0.48 26.56 -2.30
CA ALA A 216 -1.73 27.33 -2.42
C ALA A 216 -2.67 27.10 -1.23
N VAL A 217 -2.85 25.84 -0.81
CA VAL A 217 -3.64 25.49 0.38
C VAL A 217 -3.00 26.07 1.65
N ALA A 218 -1.68 25.97 1.79
CA ALA A 218 -0.97 26.56 2.93
C ALA A 218 -1.14 28.09 2.99
N LEU A 219 -1.08 28.77 1.83
CA LEU A 219 -1.30 30.21 1.74
C LEU A 219 -2.73 30.60 2.12
N VAL A 220 -3.74 29.88 1.61
CA VAL A 220 -5.15 30.12 1.97
C VAL A 220 -5.38 29.93 3.48
N ALA A 221 -4.83 28.86 4.06
CA ALA A 221 -4.92 28.62 5.51
C ALA A 221 -4.23 29.73 6.33
N ALA A 222 -3.05 30.18 5.91
CA ALA A 222 -2.31 31.25 6.57
C ALA A 222 -3.06 32.60 6.52
N LEU A 223 -3.64 32.94 5.37
CA LEU A 223 -4.46 34.15 5.20
C LEU A 223 -5.74 34.08 6.04
N GLY A 224 -6.38 32.91 6.11
CA GLY A 224 -7.52 32.67 6.99
C GLY A 224 -7.17 32.89 8.47
N ALA A 225 -6.07 32.31 8.94
CA ALA A 225 -5.60 32.49 10.32
C ALA A 225 -5.27 33.96 10.64
N LEU A 226 -4.57 34.65 9.73
CA LEU A 226 -4.25 36.08 9.90
C LEU A 226 -5.53 36.93 10.01
N THR A 227 -6.53 36.62 9.19
CA THR A 227 -7.82 37.32 9.20
C THR A 227 -8.51 37.17 10.56
N ILE A 228 -8.51 35.96 11.13
CA ILE A 228 -9.07 35.70 12.48
C ILE A 228 -8.33 36.53 13.53
N VAL A 229 -6.99 36.53 13.52
CA VAL A 229 -6.18 37.30 14.49
C VAL A 229 -6.46 38.80 14.41
N VAL A 230 -6.58 39.36 13.19
CA VAL A 230 -6.88 40.78 13.00
C VAL A 230 -8.29 41.13 13.52
N ILE A 231 -9.27 40.24 13.31
CA ILE A 231 -10.64 40.43 13.82
C ILE A 231 -10.64 40.39 15.35
N GLU A 232 -9.97 39.42 15.98
CA GLU A 232 -9.89 39.34 17.44
C GLU A 232 -9.21 40.56 18.04
N ARG A 233 -8.11 41.02 17.45
CA ARG A 233 -7.39 42.20 17.95
C ARG A 233 -8.26 43.45 17.90
N ARG A 234 -8.98 43.67 16.79
CA ARG A 234 -9.94 44.78 16.66
C ARG A 234 -11.13 44.69 17.63
N ARG A 235 -11.52 43.48 18.03
CA ARG A 235 -12.56 43.27 19.07
C ARG A 235 -12.06 43.57 20.49
N ARG A 236 -10.76 43.42 20.76
CA ARG A 236 -10.16 43.75 22.07
C ARG A 236 -9.86 45.24 22.22
N GLU A 237 -9.66 45.95 21.11
CA GLU A 237 -9.39 47.39 21.08
C GLU A 237 -10.67 48.24 21.08
N ARG A 238 -11.84 47.62 20.94
CA ARG A 238 -13.17 48.26 21.02
C ARG A 238 -13.88 47.86 22.30
#